data_AF-A0A8X7C1P2-F1
#
_entry.id   AF-A0A8X7C1P2-F1
#
_cell.length_a   1.000
_cell.length_b   1.000
_cell.length_c   1.000
_cell.angle_alpha   90.00
_cell.angle_beta   90.00
_cell.angle_gamma   90.00
#
_symmetry.space_group_name_H-M   'P 1'
#
loop_
_entity.id
_entity.type
_entity.pdbx_description
1 polymer ?
#
loop_
_entity_poly.entity_id
_entity_poly.type
_entity_poly.pdbx_seq_one_letter_code
_entity_poly.pdbx_strand_id
1 'polypeptide(L)'
;MVCQAKGSKPPSIIRWWLDRNKITRGFSEIVDEYMENLTTSILQFIPVPEDHGKVLKCKAANPAIPKATIETVLRLNVHCKY
;
A
#
# COMPACT_ATOMS: atom_id res chain seq x y z
N MET A 1 -8.60 1.16 -1.22
CA MET A 1 -7.73 0.61 -0.15
C MET A 1 -6.78 1.69 0.33
N VAL A 2 -6.58 1.86 1.63
CA VAL A 2 -5.73 2.93 2.19
C VAL A 2 -4.61 2.29 3.00
N CYS A 3 -3.38 2.77 2.80
CA CYS A 3 -2.20 2.38 3.57
C CYS A 3 -1.50 3.64 4.07
N GLN A 4 -1.11 3.64 5.34
CA GLN A 4 -0.50 4.80 5.99
C GLN A 4 0.82 4.37 6.65
N ALA A 5 1.85 5.17 6.48
CA ALA A 5 3.15 5.01 7.12
C ALA A 5 3.47 6.27 7.91
N LYS A 6 3.75 6.12 9.21
CA LYS A 6 4.02 7.23 10.13
C LYS A 6 5.43 7.11 10.72
N GLY A 7 6.09 8.24 10.95
CA GLY A 7 7.40 8.33 11.61
C GLY A 7 8.60 8.19 10.67
N SER A 8 8.41 8.28 9.35
CA SER A 8 9.51 8.26 8.38
C SER A 8 10.03 9.68 8.13
N LYS A 9 11.35 9.85 8.14
CA LYS A 9 12.03 11.04 7.63
C LYS A 9 13.25 10.62 6.79
N PRO A 10 13.35 11.01 5.50
CA PRO A 10 12.34 11.67 4.67
C PRO A 10 11.01 10.87 4.56
N PRO A 11 9.94 11.47 3.99
CA PRO A 11 8.67 10.78 3.78
C PRO A 11 8.86 9.42 3.11
N SER A 12 8.13 8.41 3.58
CA SER A 12 8.27 7.06 3.07
C SER A 12 7.64 6.92 1.69
N ILE A 13 8.21 6.08 0.84
CA ILE A 13 7.61 5.70 -0.44
C ILE A 13 6.79 4.43 -0.20
N ILE A 14 5.51 4.46 -0.51
CA ILE A 14 4.58 3.33 -0.40
C ILE A 14 4.36 2.72 -1.77
N ARG A 15 4.38 1.39 -1.83
CA ARG A 15 4.09 0.60 -3.04
C ARG A 15 3.15 -0.55 -2.71
N TRP A 16 2.48 -1.06 -3.74
CA TRP A 16 1.44 -2.08 -3.61
C TRP A 16 1.78 -3.34 -4.41
N TRP A 17 1.38 -4.50 -3.89
CA TRP A 17 1.48 -5.80 -4.54
C TRP A 17 0.20 -6.60 -4.32
N LEU A 18 -0.20 -7.35 -5.33
CA LEU A 18 -1.18 -8.42 -5.23
C LEU A 18 -0.44 -9.75 -5.41
N ASP A 19 -0.41 -10.56 -4.34
CA ASP A 19 0.50 -11.68 -4.17
C ASP A 19 1.97 -11.29 -4.44
N ARG A 20 2.55 -11.82 -5.52
CA ARG A 20 3.93 -11.51 -5.95
C ARG A 20 3.99 -10.40 -7.00
N ASN A 21 2.84 -9.97 -7.54
CA ASN A 21 2.78 -9.03 -8.65
C ASN A 21 2.73 -7.60 -8.15
N LYS A 22 3.68 -6.78 -8.60
CA LYS A 22 3.72 -5.35 -8.27
C LYS A 22 2.60 -4.61 -9.00
N ILE A 23 1.84 -3.82 -8.27
CA ILE A 23 0.86 -2.90 -8.83
C ILE A 23 1.59 -1.61 -9.25
N THR A 24 1.48 -1.24 -10.51
CA THR A 24 2.21 -0.10 -11.11
C THR A 24 1.34 1.12 -11.38
N ARG A 25 0.01 0.99 -11.26
CA ARG A 25 -0.97 2.05 -11.58
C ARG A 25 -2.19 1.98 -10.65
N GLY A 26 -3.02 3.01 -10.68
CA GLY A 26 -4.28 3.06 -9.92
C GLY A 26 -4.10 3.38 -8.44
N PHE A 27 -2.98 3.99 -8.05
CA PHE A 27 -2.78 4.50 -6.70
C PHE A 27 -2.24 5.92 -6.72
N SER A 28 -2.59 6.69 -5.69
CA SER A 28 -2.00 8.00 -5.40
C SER A 28 -1.24 7.95 -4.08
N GLU A 29 -0.32 8.88 -3.89
CA GLU A 29 0.48 9.06 -2.66
C GLU A 29 0.39 10.51 -2.23
N ILE A 30 0.15 10.72 -0.93
CA ILE A 30 -0.03 12.03 -0.31
C ILE A 30 0.86 12.06 0.92
N VAL A 31 1.66 13.12 1.05
CA VAL A 31 2.47 13.38 2.25
C VAL A 31 1.79 14.48 3.05
N ASP A 32 1.69 14.31 4.36
CA ASP A 32 1.21 15.35 5.27
C ASP A 32 2.16 16.56 5.21
N GLU A 33 1.65 17.71 4.76
CA GLU A 33 2.42 18.94 4.54
C GLU A 33 2.88 19.61 5.84
N TYR A 34 2.25 19.32 6.98
CA TYR A 34 2.56 19.99 8.26
C TYR A 34 3.57 19.20 9.08
N MET A 35 3.42 17.87 9.12
CA MET A 35 4.29 17.01 9.94
C MET A 35 5.38 16.30 9.14
N GLU A 36 5.23 16.17 7.81
CA GLU A 36 6.12 15.44 6.88
C GLU A 36 6.50 14.00 7.30
N ASN A 37 5.84 13.47 8.32
CA ASN A 37 6.16 12.18 8.91
C ASN A 37 5.08 11.13 8.58
N LEU A 38 4.01 11.53 7.90
CA LEU A 38 2.89 10.68 7.52
C LEU A 38 2.79 10.66 6.00
N THR A 39 2.96 9.48 5.42
CA THR A 39 2.68 9.20 4.01
C THR A 39 1.45 8.32 3.92
N THR A 40 0.48 8.72 3.11
CA THR A 40 -0.74 7.95 2.85
C THR A 40 -0.78 7.58 1.37
N SER A 41 -0.97 6.30 1.07
CA SER A 41 -1.24 5.83 -0.28
C SER A 41 -2.64 5.26 -0.41
N ILE A 42 -3.35 5.67 -1.45
CA ILE A 42 -4.72 5.27 -1.74
C ILE A 42 -4.71 4.48 -3.03
N LEU A 43 -5.00 3.18 -2.96
CA LEU A 43 -5.15 2.28 -4.10
C LEU A 43 -6.63 2.17 -4.50
N GLN A 44 -6.93 2.53 -5.74
CA GLN A 44 -8.19 2.27 -6.43
C GLN A 44 -8.21 0.82 -6.88
N PHE A 45 -8.82 -0.05 -6.06
CA PHE A 45 -8.87 -1.48 -6.30
C PHE A 45 -10.32 -1.92 -6.49
N ILE A 46 -10.63 -2.51 -7.65
CA ILE A 46 -11.92 -3.11 -7.95
C ILE A 46 -11.73 -4.63 -7.82
N PRO A 47 -12.20 -5.27 -6.74
CA PRO A 47 -12.00 -6.71 -6.54
C PRO A 47 -12.83 -7.51 -7.54
N VAL A 48 -12.25 -8.60 -8.04
CA VAL A 48 -12.95 -9.62 -8.85
C VAL A 48 -13.00 -10.96 -8.11
N PRO A 49 -13.89 -11.91 -8.48
CA PRO A 49 -14.00 -13.20 -7.78
C PRO A 49 -12.67 -13.94 -7.67
N GLU A 50 -11.83 -13.86 -8.70
CA GLU A 50 -10.51 -14.50 -8.76
C GLU A 50 -9.50 -13.91 -7.77
N ASP A 51 -9.80 -12.77 -7.17
CA ASP A 51 -8.97 -12.16 -6.13
C ASP A 51 -9.26 -12.71 -4.73
N HIS A 52 -10.30 -13.54 -4.57
CA HIS A 52 -10.61 -14.17 -3.30
C HIS A 52 -9.41 -14.99 -2.78
N GLY A 53 -9.02 -14.74 -1.53
CA GLY A 53 -7.92 -15.41 -0.88
C GLY A 53 -6.51 -14.91 -1.25
N LYS A 54 -6.37 -14.04 -2.27
CA LYS A 54 -5.10 -13.38 -2.61
C LYS A 54 -4.66 -12.42 -1.51
N VAL A 55 -3.37 -12.14 -1.47
CA VAL A 55 -2.76 -11.23 -0.48
C VAL A 55 -2.47 -9.89 -1.11
N LEU A 56 -3.19 -8.85 -0.68
CA LEU A 56 -2.84 -7.47 -0.98
C LEU A 56 -1.81 -6.99 0.04
N LYS A 57 -0.66 -6.54 -0.42
CA LYS A 57 0.42 -6.03 0.41
C LYS A 57 0.70 -4.57 0.09
N CYS A 58 0.83 -3.72 1.11
CA CYS A 58 1.50 -2.44 0.96
C CYS A 58 2.84 -2.46 1.68
N LYS A 59 3.87 -1.88 1.06
CA LYS A 59 5.23 -1.81 1.59
C LYS A 59 5.68 -0.36 1.60
N ALA A 60 6.10 0.11 2.76
CA ALA A 60 6.68 1.44 2.97
C ALA A 60 8.20 1.32 3.06
N ALA A 61 8.91 2.20 2.36
CA ALA A 61 10.37 2.28 2.37
C ALA A 61 10.82 3.70 2.73
N ASN A 62 11.79 3.84 3.63
CA ASN A 62 12.44 5.14 3.89
C ASN A 62 13.54 5.38 2.84
N PRO A 63 13.49 6.47 2.04
CA PRO A 63 14.49 6.75 1.01
C PRO A 63 15.93 6.86 1.53
N ALA A 64 16.13 7.33 2.77
CA ALA A 64 17.44 7.45 3.39
C ALA A 64 18.00 6.11 3.91
N ILE A 65 17.15 5.07 4.03
CA ILE A 65 17.54 3.73 4.50
C ILE A 65 16.97 2.67 3.54
N PRO A 66 17.55 2.49 2.34
CA PRO A 66 16.94 1.73 1.25
C PRO A 66 16.64 0.25 1.55
N LYS A 67 17.30 -0.34 2.55
CA LYS A 67 17.08 -1.73 2.98
C LYS A 67 16.03 -1.87 4.09
N ALA A 68 15.62 -0.77 4.72
CA ALA A 68 14.62 -0.77 5.79
C ALA A 68 13.23 -0.56 5.18
N THR A 69 12.43 -1.61 5.22
CA THR A 69 11.05 -1.58 4.72
C THR A 69 10.12 -2.25 5.70
N ILE A 70 8.95 -1.66 5.87
CA ILE A 70 7.86 -2.22 6.68
C ILE A 70 6.72 -2.53 5.74
N GLU A 71 6.04 -3.65 5.94
CA GLU A 71 4.91 -4.06 5.13
C GLU A 71 3.74 -4.51 5.99
N THR A 72 2.53 -4.31 5.48
CA THR A 72 1.32 -4.93 6.01
C THR A 72 0.66 -5.76 4.92
N VAL A 73 -0.04 -6.80 5.34
CA VAL A 73 -0.69 -7.76 4.46
C VAL A 73 -2.17 -7.83 4.79
N LEU A 74 -2.99 -7.82 3.74
CA LEU A 74 -4.42 -8.03 3.82
C LEU A 74 -4.78 -9.22 2.94
N ARG A 75 -5.34 -10.26 3.54
CA ARG A 75 -5.92 -11.35 2.78
C ARG A 75 -7.32 -10.94 2.30
N LEU A 76 -7.53 -10.94 1.00
CA LEU A 76 -8.78 -10.50 0.40
C LEU A 76 -9.87 -11.55 0.63
N ASN A 77 -11.01 -11.09 1.15
CA ASN A 77 -12.22 -11.88 1.30
C ASN A 77 -13.30 -11.28 0.39
N VAL A 78 -13.33 -11.73 -0.86
CA VAL A 78 -14.25 -11.22 -1.89
C VAL A 78 -15.54 -12.05 -1.87
N HIS A 79 -16.68 -11.38 -1.74
CA HIS A 79 -18.01 -11.99 -1.83
C HIS A 79 -18.74 -11.40 -3.04
N CYS A 80 -19.22 -12.26 -3.93
CA CYS A 80 -20.07 -11.86 -5.03
C CYS A 80 -21.53 -12.01 -4.61
N LYS A 81 -22.29 -10.92 -4.63
CA LYS A 81 -23.75 -10.99 -4.58
C LYS A 81 -24.26 -11.04 -6.01
N TYR A 82 -24.93 -12.15 -6.34
CA TYR A 82 -25.73 -12.29 -7.57
C TYR A 82 -27.08 -11.61 -7.39
#